data_AF-A0A8S3UZE3-F1
#
_entry.id   AF-A0A8S3UZE3-F1
#
_cell.length_a   1.000
_cell.length_b   1.000
_cell.length_c   1.000
_cell.angle_alpha   90.00
_cell.angle_beta   90.00
_cell.angle_gamma   90.00
#
_symmetry.space_group_name_H-M   'P 1'
#
loop_
_entity.id
_entity.type
_entity.pdbx_description
1 polymer ?
#
loop_
_entity_poly.entity_id
_entity_poly.type
_entity_poly.pdbx_seq_one_letter_code
_entity_poly.pdbx_strand_id
1 'polypeptide(L)'
;MSKDWENEWESDICSRQSLQTNPYYDDKHLKPSQNISDSTENVNNMAPTYAKVTAGNLTINTDTNGTKTNDTNGVKPIFIKETDVFGASNPPKELWLTHLEIFRGMAMSIKREHIKGIQRIGKMWRLYLDAEEDRLKLLSEGVVLRGKTIPLLPHNPNNPNYKSNLKKVRVKNVPLSADDGQIQRELEKRNIKVISINRDRLRVDNQMTDCQTGDRVVFCEKFEKQLPKTMQFGKYLARVSHFGQIDINTHFICSKCLQHGHFTSDCPNEWMCRGCNKSGHKLIECPTFFENMKQKHKYFKMAASVVCIESENLNMPPPLANKINTKDNKEIKNKDGNKTVQSLLAPKKDQQIANQGNPPPKRDKRTFSDVFKGHQKSLQDTVKKSDLENLVKQKDLKDLVTTIVSKLLSTLKESITEEFNTKLRERTGKLKDEIDALNIDNENFKERLRTKDRQIEELQEKVSDCNHRSIDALKSANYNEQYSRKHNIRMVNFPEKRNENLRDVFVKMVKKDLNVEIEPSDVIAIHRIPGKEGYIKPVIAKVRNTEIKIKIMRSKKGLKNDIKFHDDITQRNLGLLARLNTNVMLNNAWFYNCSVYGKLKDSEYRIKFDLYDNIDEKIKKKLSSI
;
A
#
# COMPACT_ATOMS: atom_id res chain seq x y z
N MET A 1 47.12 -31.03 27.14
CA MET A 1 47.32 -32.05 26.08
C MET A 1 45.96 -32.28 25.44
N SER A 2 45.73 -31.79 24.23
CA SER A 2 44.45 -31.90 23.52
C SER A 2 44.68 -32.07 22.02
N LYS A 3 44.24 -33.23 21.57
CA LYS A 3 44.08 -33.86 20.25
C LYS A 3 43.06 -34.96 20.60
N ASP A 4 41.96 -35.23 19.93
CA ASP A 4 41.44 -34.96 18.60
C ASP A 4 39.91 -35.08 18.70
N TRP A 5 39.14 -34.42 17.85
CA TRP A 5 38.00 -35.02 17.12
C TRP A 5 37.36 -33.99 16.18
N GLU A 6 37.90 -33.92 14.97
CA GLU A 6 37.13 -33.63 13.76
C GLU A 6 36.68 -34.98 13.19
N ASN A 7 35.39 -35.14 12.93
CA ASN A 7 34.77 -35.96 11.87
C ASN A 7 33.35 -36.37 12.30
N GLU A 8 32.36 -35.78 11.65
CA GLU A 8 31.17 -36.43 11.08
C GLU A 8 30.16 -35.33 10.70
N TRP A 9 29.34 -35.62 9.70
CA TRP A 9 28.33 -34.75 9.04
C TRP A 9 28.80 -34.03 7.76
N GLU A 10 29.43 -34.79 6.86
CA GLU A 10 29.21 -34.67 5.41
C GLU A 10 28.68 -36.00 4.85
N SER A 11 27.36 -36.13 4.73
CA SER A 11 26.69 -36.96 3.71
C SER A 11 25.20 -36.63 3.69
N ASP A 12 24.76 -35.75 2.78
CA ASP A 12 23.74 -36.10 1.79
C ASP A 12 23.17 -34.89 1.03
N ILE A 13 22.99 -35.12 -0.27
CA ILE A 13 22.32 -34.33 -1.31
C ILE A 13 23.21 -33.32 -2.07
N CYS A 14 23.99 -33.92 -2.97
CA CYS A 14 24.26 -33.37 -4.29
C CYS A 14 23.00 -33.49 -5.16
N SER A 15 22.53 -32.38 -5.77
CA SER A 15 22.02 -32.31 -7.15
C SER A 15 21.30 -30.98 -7.44
N ARG A 16 21.98 -30.05 -8.13
CA ARG A 16 21.50 -29.35 -9.35
C ARG A 16 22.54 -28.32 -9.81
N GLN A 17 23.12 -28.59 -10.97
CA GLN A 17 24.02 -27.75 -11.74
C GLN A 17 23.36 -26.42 -12.14
N SER A 18 24.13 -25.32 -12.14
CA SER A 18 24.14 -24.37 -13.26
C SER A 18 25.40 -23.49 -13.25
N LEU A 19 26.33 -23.87 -14.12
CA LEU A 19 27.20 -23.05 -14.98
C LEU A 19 27.71 -21.71 -14.45
N GLN A 20 28.94 -21.76 -13.92
CA GLN A 20 29.90 -20.66 -14.01
C GLN A 20 30.45 -20.58 -15.44
N THR A 21 30.39 -19.39 -16.04
CA THR A 21 31.44 -18.93 -16.97
C THR A 21 31.68 -17.43 -16.73
N ASN A 22 32.84 -17.13 -16.16
CA ASN A 22 33.60 -15.89 -16.40
C ASN A 22 34.88 -16.36 -17.13
N PRO A 23 35.50 -15.60 -18.06
CA PRO A 23 36.55 -14.66 -17.61
C PRO A 23 36.85 -13.43 -18.52
N TYR A 24 37.41 -12.39 -17.87
CA TYR A 24 38.51 -11.46 -18.26
C TYR A 24 38.59 -10.76 -19.65
N TYR A 25 38.81 -9.43 -19.66
CA TYR A 25 40.18 -8.86 -19.76
C TYR A 25 40.25 -7.36 -19.36
N ASP A 26 41.39 -7.06 -18.72
CA ASP A 26 41.95 -5.79 -18.21
C ASP A 26 42.46 -4.87 -19.35
N ASP A 27 42.63 -3.57 -19.09
CA ASP A 27 43.96 -2.96 -19.25
C ASP A 27 44.14 -1.61 -18.51
N LYS A 28 45.34 -1.46 -17.93
CA LYS A 28 45.87 -0.30 -17.18
C LYS A 28 47.00 0.36 -17.99
N HIS A 29 47.55 1.45 -17.43
CA HIS A 29 48.77 2.23 -17.77
C HIS A 29 48.44 3.57 -18.48
N LEU A 30 48.91 4.76 -18.08
CA LEU A 30 50.14 5.22 -17.42
C LEU A 30 49.95 6.48 -16.53
N LYS A 31 50.98 6.76 -15.71
CA LYS A 31 51.14 7.78 -14.64
C LYS A 31 51.14 9.25 -15.12
N PRO A 32 50.90 10.23 -14.21
CA PRO A 32 51.16 11.65 -14.47
C PRO A 32 52.52 12.11 -13.90
N SER A 33 53.24 12.94 -14.66
CA SER A 33 54.44 13.67 -14.20
C SER A 33 54.28 15.17 -14.40
N GLN A 34 54.26 15.87 -13.26
CA GLN A 34 54.92 17.15 -12.92
C GLN A 34 54.68 18.43 -13.74
N ASN A 35 54.10 19.40 -13.01
CA ASN A 35 54.51 20.80 -12.78
C ASN A 35 54.81 21.79 -13.93
N ILE A 36 54.36 23.03 -13.67
CA ILE A 36 54.87 24.39 -14.01
C ILE A 36 53.64 25.23 -14.40
N SER A 37 53.01 25.93 -13.46
CA SER A 37 53.25 27.31 -12.96
C SER A 37 52.65 28.42 -13.84
N ASP A 38 52.09 29.41 -13.13
CA ASP A 38 51.87 30.82 -13.53
C ASP A 38 50.79 31.10 -14.59
N SER A 39 49.68 31.78 -14.25
CA SER A 39 49.50 33.22 -13.97
C SER A 39 48.58 33.76 -15.09
N THR A 40 47.30 33.99 -14.81
CA THR A 40 46.68 35.34 -14.78
C THR A 40 47.06 36.26 -15.94
N GLU A 41 46.09 36.53 -16.83
CA GLU A 41 45.56 37.86 -17.20
C GLU A 41 44.82 37.73 -18.57
N ASN A 42 43.51 37.98 -18.68
CA ASN A 42 42.77 39.24 -18.63
C ASN A 42 42.73 39.98 -19.98
N VAL A 43 41.57 40.58 -20.25
CA VAL A 43 41.32 41.73 -21.17
C VAL A 43 40.90 41.46 -22.63
N ASN A 44 39.58 41.59 -22.82
CA ASN A 44 38.84 42.46 -23.76
C ASN A 44 38.99 42.40 -25.29
N ASN A 45 37.78 42.42 -25.88
CA ASN A 45 37.31 43.22 -27.03
C ASN A 45 37.98 43.02 -28.40
N MET A 46 37.16 42.69 -29.40
CA MET A 46 36.70 43.65 -30.42
C MET A 46 35.93 42.90 -31.52
N ALA A 47 34.67 43.32 -31.74
CA ALA A 47 34.02 43.15 -33.03
C ALA A 47 34.67 44.10 -34.05
N PRO A 48 34.59 43.81 -35.36
CA PRO A 48 33.69 44.65 -36.16
C PRO A 48 33.02 43.95 -37.38
N THR A 49 31.71 44.17 -37.48
CA THR A 49 30.91 44.66 -38.63
C THR A 49 30.88 44.03 -40.05
N TYR A 50 29.62 43.77 -40.45
CA TYR A 50 28.90 43.98 -41.73
C TYR A 50 29.20 43.12 -42.99
N ALA A 51 28.18 42.36 -43.42
CA ALA A 51 27.52 42.54 -44.72
C ALA A 51 26.14 41.85 -44.76
N LYS A 52 25.11 42.61 -45.14
CA LYS A 52 23.72 42.18 -45.40
C LYS A 52 23.64 41.51 -46.78
N VAL A 53 22.92 40.38 -46.86
CA VAL A 53 22.14 40.02 -48.06
C VAL A 53 20.75 39.58 -47.59
N THR A 54 19.73 40.25 -48.10
CA THR A 54 18.31 40.08 -47.80
C THR A 54 17.67 39.27 -48.92
N ALA A 55 16.86 38.25 -48.60
CA ALA A 55 15.55 37.98 -49.20
C ALA A 55 15.01 36.62 -48.74
N GLY A 56 13.77 36.60 -48.23
CA GLY A 56 12.99 35.38 -48.05
C GLY A 56 12.21 35.33 -46.73
N ASN A 57 11.15 36.12 -46.62
CA ASN A 57 10.25 36.16 -45.47
C ASN A 57 9.58 34.78 -45.22
N LEU A 58 9.76 34.24 -44.01
CA LEU A 58 8.70 33.49 -43.33
C LEU A 58 8.59 34.05 -41.90
N THR A 59 7.54 34.85 -41.70
CA THR A 59 7.13 35.42 -40.43
C THR A 59 6.74 34.32 -39.45
N ILE A 60 7.51 34.15 -38.38
CA ILE A 60 7.10 33.42 -37.18
C ILE A 60 6.69 34.47 -36.15
N ASN A 61 5.39 34.51 -35.85
CA ASN A 61 4.85 35.28 -34.72
C ASN A 61 5.49 34.78 -33.42
N THR A 62 6.26 35.64 -32.76
CA THR A 62 6.71 35.43 -31.40
C THR A 62 5.67 35.98 -30.44
N ASP A 63 4.79 35.11 -29.94
CA ASP A 63 4.02 35.41 -28.74
C ASP A 63 4.94 35.22 -27.53
N THR A 64 5.44 36.35 -27.04
CA THR A 64 6.00 36.49 -25.69
C THR A 64 4.86 36.40 -24.68
N ASN A 65 4.81 35.35 -23.87
CA ASN A 65 4.33 35.45 -22.49
C ASN A 65 4.86 34.31 -21.64
N GLY A 66 5.47 34.72 -20.52
CA GLY A 66 6.39 33.90 -19.74
C GLY A 66 5.77 32.78 -18.92
N THR A 67 6.57 31.76 -18.70
CA THR A 67 6.62 31.05 -17.42
C THR A 67 8.02 30.47 -17.29
N LYS A 68 8.85 31.09 -16.45
CA LYS A 68 10.14 30.54 -16.02
C LYS A 68 9.84 29.29 -15.19
N THR A 69 9.86 28.13 -15.82
CA THR A 69 10.08 26.86 -15.11
C THR A 69 11.56 26.56 -15.16
N ASN A 70 12.17 26.41 -13.98
CA ASN A 70 13.54 25.92 -13.81
C ASN A 70 13.65 24.50 -14.39
N ASP A 71 13.91 24.39 -15.69
CA ASP A 71 14.42 23.17 -16.29
C ASP A 71 15.94 23.21 -16.19
N THR A 72 16.48 22.25 -15.44
CA THR A 72 17.89 21.86 -15.51
C THR A 72 18.35 21.82 -16.97
N ASN A 73 19.53 22.35 -17.27
CA ASN A 73 20.27 22.27 -18.55
C ASN A 73 20.47 20.81 -19.03
N GLY A 74 19.38 20.12 -19.33
CA GLY A 74 19.33 18.78 -19.86
C GLY A 74 19.47 18.86 -21.36
N VAL A 75 20.69 18.64 -21.84
CA VAL A 75 21.02 18.48 -23.26
C VAL A 75 19.97 17.57 -23.93
N LYS A 76 19.26 18.10 -24.92
CA LYS A 76 18.27 17.34 -25.71
C LYS A 76 19.01 16.32 -26.57
N PRO A 77 18.73 15.00 -26.47
CA PRO A 77 19.43 13.99 -27.26
C PRO A 77 18.91 13.90 -28.69
N ILE A 78 19.75 13.45 -29.63
CA ILE A 78 19.36 13.04 -31.00
C ILE A 78 19.40 11.51 -31.13
N PHE A 79 18.74 10.97 -32.15
CA PHE A 79 18.52 9.53 -32.27
C PHE A 79 18.87 8.98 -33.66
N ILE A 80 19.47 7.79 -33.70
CA ILE A 80 19.67 6.98 -34.92
C ILE A 80 18.86 5.69 -34.79
N LYS A 81 18.14 5.28 -35.84
CA LYS A 81 17.57 3.92 -35.88
C LYS A 81 18.54 2.97 -36.54
N GLU A 82 18.69 1.76 -35.98
CA GLU A 82 19.50 0.72 -36.62
C GLU A 82 18.90 0.27 -37.95
N THR A 83 17.58 0.39 -38.13
CA THR A 83 16.91 0.11 -39.41
C THR A 83 17.34 1.04 -40.54
N ASP A 84 17.80 2.25 -40.21
CA ASP A 84 18.24 3.20 -41.24
C ASP A 84 19.64 2.82 -41.75
N VAL A 85 20.37 1.99 -40.99
CA VAL A 85 21.69 1.44 -41.35
C VAL A 85 21.55 0.06 -42.01
N PHE A 86 20.74 -0.83 -41.44
CA PHE A 86 20.62 -2.24 -41.83
C PHE A 86 19.35 -2.59 -42.62
N GLY A 87 18.44 -1.64 -42.83
CA GLY A 87 17.11 -1.90 -43.39
C GLY A 87 16.19 -2.65 -42.42
N ALA A 88 15.18 -3.36 -42.95
CA ALA A 88 14.28 -4.19 -42.14
C ALA A 88 14.94 -5.46 -41.57
N SER A 89 16.20 -5.73 -41.93
CA SER A 89 16.95 -6.89 -41.46
C SER A 89 17.41 -6.73 -40.01
N ASN A 90 17.44 -7.83 -39.26
CA ASN A 90 17.99 -7.85 -37.90
C ASN A 90 19.40 -8.46 -37.98
N PRO A 91 20.47 -7.63 -38.05
CA PRO A 91 21.81 -8.17 -38.26
C PRO A 91 22.26 -9.02 -37.08
N PRO A 92 23.07 -10.07 -37.33
CA PRO A 92 23.72 -10.86 -36.28
C PRO A 92 24.64 -9.96 -35.44
N LYS A 93 24.95 -10.39 -34.21
CA LYS A 93 25.56 -9.56 -33.16
C LYS A 93 26.91 -8.98 -33.57
N GLU A 94 27.65 -9.70 -34.39
CA GLU A 94 28.97 -9.37 -34.90
C GLU A 94 28.92 -8.16 -35.86
N LEU A 95 27.78 -7.92 -36.49
CA LEU A 95 27.57 -6.83 -37.44
C LEU A 95 26.93 -5.59 -36.81
N TRP A 96 26.62 -5.60 -35.51
CA TRP A 96 26.04 -4.45 -34.82
C TRP A 96 26.94 -3.22 -34.88
N LEU A 97 26.33 -2.04 -34.89
CA LEU A 97 27.06 -0.79 -34.73
C LEU A 97 27.77 -0.78 -33.38
N THR A 98 29.00 -0.29 -33.37
CA THR A 98 29.77 -0.12 -32.13
C THR A 98 29.75 1.35 -31.68
N HIS A 99 29.97 1.59 -30.38
CA HIS A 99 30.12 2.95 -29.85
C HIS A 99 31.24 3.71 -30.58
N LEU A 100 32.34 3.01 -30.90
CA LEU A 100 33.48 3.58 -31.62
C LEU A 100 33.12 3.99 -33.05
N GLU A 101 32.34 3.17 -33.75
CA GLU A 101 31.90 3.45 -35.13
C GLU A 101 31.02 4.71 -35.18
N ILE A 102 30.05 4.82 -34.27
CA ILE A 102 29.18 5.99 -34.17
C ILE A 102 29.96 7.23 -33.75
N PHE A 103 30.85 7.11 -32.77
CA PHE A 103 31.70 8.21 -32.32
C PHE A 103 32.57 8.74 -33.46
N ARG A 104 33.21 7.85 -34.23
CA ARG A 104 34.03 8.24 -35.39
C ARG A 104 33.19 8.93 -36.46
N GLY A 105 32.01 8.38 -36.79
CA GLY A 105 31.11 8.99 -37.76
C GLY A 105 30.67 10.40 -37.36
N MET A 106 30.30 10.61 -36.10
CA MET A 106 29.95 11.94 -35.59
C MET A 106 31.15 12.89 -35.59
N ALA A 107 32.33 12.40 -35.17
CA ALA A 107 33.56 13.17 -35.11
C ALA A 107 34.12 13.61 -36.48
N MET A 108 33.55 13.13 -37.60
CA MET A 108 33.84 13.64 -38.94
C MET A 108 33.12 14.98 -39.21
N SER A 109 31.94 15.18 -38.64
CA SER A 109 31.10 16.36 -38.90
C SER A 109 31.16 17.40 -37.78
N ILE A 110 31.44 16.97 -36.54
CA ILE A 110 31.47 17.82 -35.34
C ILE A 110 32.72 17.59 -34.50
N LYS A 111 33.01 18.51 -33.57
CA LYS A 111 34.18 18.39 -32.69
C LYS A 111 33.99 17.25 -31.68
N ARG A 112 35.06 16.50 -31.42
CA ARG A 112 35.05 15.33 -30.51
C ARG A 112 34.64 15.68 -29.07
N GLU A 113 35.05 16.85 -28.61
CA GLU A 113 34.76 17.38 -27.26
C GLU A 113 33.27 17.63 -27.01
N HIS A 114 32.49 17.83 -28.08
CA HIS A 114 31.07 18.10 -27.99
C HIS A 114 30.20 16.84 -27.84
N ILE A 115 30.78 15.65 -28.07
CA ILE A 115 30.09 14.36 -27.91
C ILE A 115 30.15 13.94 -26.44
N LYS A 116 29.07 14.16 -25.70
CA LYS A 116 29.01 13.84 -24.25
C LYS A 116 28.58 12.42 -23.95
N GLY A 117 27.87 11.76 -24.85
CA GLY A 117 27.43 10.39 -24.62
C GLY A 117 26.81 9.73 -25.83
N ILE A 118 27.05 8.43 -25.95
CA ILE A 118 26.48 7.55 -26.97
C ILE A 118 25.90 6.37 -26.23
N GLN A 119 24.60 6.12 -26.40
CA GLN A 119 23.88 5.08 -25.66
C GLN A 119 22.99 4.29 -26.60
N ARG A 120 23.21 2.97 -26.68
CA ARG A 120 22.29 2.08 -27.38
C ARG A 120 21.05 1.81 -26.52
N ILE A 121 19.86 1.91 -27.11
CA ILE A 121 18.58 1.64 -26.47
C ILE A 121 17.73 0.79 -27.42
N GLY A 122 17.80 -0.54 -27.26
CA GLY A 122 17.16 -1.48 -28.18
C GLY A 122 17.75 -1.37 -29.59
N LYS A 123 16.90 -1.23 -30.61
CA LYS A 123 17.27 -1.06 -32.03
C LYS A 123 17.55 0.40 -32.42
N MET A 124 17.96 1.23 -31.46
CA MET A 124 18.22 2.65 -31.68
C MET A 124 19.39 3.13 -30.85
N TRP A 125 19.96 4.26 -31.24
CA TRP A 125 21.02 4.95 -30.52
C TRP A 125 20.55 6.32 -30.10
N ARG A 126 20.89 6.70 -28.88
CA ARG A 126 20.64 8.01 -28.29
C ARG A 126 21.99 8.71 -28.09
N LEU A 127 22.11 9.90 -28.63
CA LEU A 127 23.36 10.67 -28.65
C LEU A 127 23.17 11.99 -27.92
N TYR A 128 24.12 12.33 -27.06
CA TYR A 128 24.10 13.53 -26.22
C TYR A 128 25.23 14.47 -26.64
N LEU A 129 24.88 15.73 -26.93
CA LEU A 129 25.77 16.77 -27.45
C LEU A 129 25.68 18.03 -26.59
N ASP A 130 26.79 18.60 -26.15
CA ASP A 130 26.75 19.83 -25.34
C ASP A 130 26.44 21.11 -26.13
N ALA A 131 26.73 21.13 -27.44
CA ALA A 131 26.51 22.27 -28.32
C ALA A 131 25.23 22.12 -29.17
N GLU A 132 24.37 23.14 -29.16
CA GLU A 132 23.13 23.16 -29.93
C GLU A 132 23.37 23.34 -31.44
N GLU A 133 24.42 24.07 -31.82
CA GLU A 133 24.84 24.24 -33.22
C GLU A 133 25.22 22.91 -33.87
N ASP A 134 26.04 22.10 -33.19
CA ASP A 134 26.44 20.77 -33.65
C ASP A 134 25.25 19.81 -33.71
N ARG A 135 24.30 19.95 -32.79
CA ARG A 135 23.03 19.22 -32.83
C ARG A 135 22.24 19.56 -34.09
N LEU A 136 22.10 20.83 -34.43
CA LEU A 136 21.37 21.27 -35.64
C LEU A 136 22.08 20.82 -36.91
N LYS A 137 23.41 20.97 -36.95
CA LYS A 137 24.25 20.53 -38.06
C LYS A 137 24.06 19.04 -38.34
N LEU A 138 24.20 18.21 -37.32
CA LEU A 138 24.00 16.76 -37.43
C LEU A 138 22.57 16.37 -37.82
N LEU A 139 21.55 17.12 -37.37
CA LEU A 139 20.16 16.89 -37.81
C LEU A 139 19.95 17.23 -39.29
N SER A 140 20.66 18.22 -39.82
CA SER A 140 20.56 18.61 -41.23
C SER A 140 21.40 17.74 -42.17
N GLU A 141 22.61 17.36 -41.76
CA GLU A 141 23.60 16.68 -42.60
C GLU A 141 23.59 15.15 -42.42
N GLY A 142 23.10 14.67 -41.27
CA GLY A 142 23.18 13.26 -40.88
C GLY A 142 24.60 12.83 -40.46
N VAL A 143 24.79 11.52 -40.30
CA VAL A 143 26.10 10.93 -39.97
C VAL A 143 26.43 9.84 -40.98
N VAL A 144 27.64 9.85 -41.51
CA VAL A 144 28.11 8.80 -42.41
C VAL A 144 28.52 7.57 -41.61
N LEU A 145 27.77 6.47 -41.76
CA LEU A 145 28.07 5.16 -41.16
C LEU A 145 28.09 4.11 -42.28
N ARG A 146 29.17 3.33 -42.36
CA ARG A 146 29.37 2.27 -43.37
C ARG A 146 29.11 2.74 -44.82
N GLY A 147 29.59 3.95 -45.14
CA GLY A 147 29.44 4.54 -46.49
C GLY A 147 28.04 5.04 -46.82
N LYS A 148 27.10 5.08 -45.85
CA LYS A 148 25.75 5.64 -46.02
C LYS A 148 25.57 6.85 -45.10
N THR A 149 24.96 7.90 -45.62
CA THR A 149 24.53 9.05 -44.80
C THR A 149 23.23 8.69 -44.09
N ILE A 150 23.29 8.58 -42.77
CA ILE A 150 22.17 8.16 -41.92
C ILE A 150 21.49 9.41 -41.34
N PRO A 151 20.18 9.60 -41.58
CA PRO A 151 19.45 10.73 -41.03
C PRO A 151 19.31 10.58 -39.51
N LEU A 152 19.47 11.71 -38.82
CA LEU A 152 19.30 11.79 -37.37
C LEU A 152 17.91 12.31 -37.03
N LEU A 153 17.33 11.78 -35.96
CA LEU A 153 16.01 12.16 -35.49
C LEU A 153 16.14 13.08 -34.28
N PRO A 154 15.41 14.21 -34.25
CA PRO A 154 15.47 15.14 -33.13
C PRO A 154 14.84 14.59 -31.86
N HIS A 155 13.97 13.58 -31.99
CA HIS A 155 13.20 12.97 -30.92
C HIS A 155 13.13 11.45 -31.06
N ASN A 156 12.84 10.76 -29.96
CA ASN A 156 12.69 9.32 -29.96
C ASN A 156 11.45 8.91 -30.81
N PRO A 157 11.63 8.19 -31.93
CA PRO A 157 10.53 7.80 -32.80
C PRO A 157 9.56 6.80 -32.15
N ASN A 158 10.01 6.09 -31.10
CA ASN A 158 9.17 5.20 -30.29
C ASN A 158 8.49 5.94 -29.13
N ASN A 159 8.57 7.28 -29.08
CA ASN A 159 7.82 8.09 -28.13
C ASN A 159 6.47 8.50 -28.78
N PRO A 160 5.35 7.88 -28.38
CA PRO A 160 4.04 8.21 -28.93
C PRO A 160 3.57 9.64 -28.59
N ASN A 161 4.21 10.31 -27.61
CA ASN A 161 3.90 11.69 -27.27
C ASN A 161 4.44 12.73 -28.28
N TYR A 162 5.30 12.34 -29.23
CA TYR A 162 5.90 13.27 -30.22
C TYR A 162 5.23 13.25 -31.59
N LYS A 163 4.24 12.38 -31.83
CA LYS A 163 3.20 12.67 -32.83
C LYS A 163 2.38 13.81 -32.22
N SER A 164 2.69 15.04 -32.61
CA SER A 164 2.25 16.33 -32.04
C SER A 164 0.73 16.50 -31.81
N ASN A 165 -0.10 15.58 -32.30
CA ASN A 165 -1.56 15.64 -32.19
C ASN A 165 -2.19 14.56 -31.30
N LEU A 166 -1.40 13.73 -30.59
CA LEU A 166 -1.95 12.59 -29.84
C LEU A 166 -2.02 12.84 -28.34
N LYS A 167 -3.19 12.59 -27.74
CA LYS A 167 -3.39 12.54 -26.30
C LYS A 167 -3.28 11.10 -25.78
N LYS A 168 -2.64 10.95 -24.62
CA LYS A 168 -2.55 9.69 -23.89
C LYS A 168 -3.67 9.61 -22.85
N VAL A 169 -4.52 8.60 -22.99
CA VAL A 169 -5.58 8.26 -22.03
C VAL A 169 -5.26 6.91 -21.40
N ARG A 170 -5.30 6.84 -20.07
CA ARG A 170 -5.07 5.60 -19.33
C ARG A 170 -6.39 5.10 -18.76
N VAL A 171 -6.70 3.85 -19.03
CA VAL A 171 -7.92 3.17 -18.58
C VAL A 171 -7.53 2.04 -17.64
N LYS A 172 -8.10 2.03 -16.43
CA LYS A 172 -7.85 1.06 -15.36
C LYS A 172 -9.15 0.40 -14.91
N ASN A 173 -9.05 -0.68 -14.14
CA ASN A 173 -10.18 -1.47 -13.63
C ASN A 173 -11.01 -2.16 -14.74
N VAL A 174 -10.35 -2.50 -15.85
CA VAL A 174 -10.92 -3.35 -16.90
C VAL A 174 -10.15 -4.68 -16.88
N PRO A 175 -10.82 -5.84 -16.72
CA PRO A 175 -10.14 -7.14 -16.65
C PRO A 175 -9.30 -7.45 -17.90
N LEU A 176 -8.27 -8.28 -17.74
CA LEU A 176 -7.40 -8.69 -18.85
C LEU A 176 -8.17 -9.44 -19.96
N SER A 177 -9.22 -10.17 -19.57
CA SER A 177 -10.12 -10.91 -20.47
C SER A 177 -11.07 -10.03 -21.26
N ALA A 178 -11.20 -8.74 -20.93
CA ALA A 178 -12.05 -7.82 -21.67
C ALA A 178 -11.41 -7.47 -23.03
N ASP A 179 -12.27 -7.38 -24.05
CA ASP A 179 -11.87 -7.01 -25.41
C ASP A 179 -11.53 -5.52 -25.50
N ASP A 180 -10.40 -5.22 -26.14
CA ASP A 180 -9.91 -3.84 -26.31
C ASP A 180 -10.84 -3.04 -27.23
N GLY A 181 -11.59 -3.72 -28.11
CA GLY A 181 -12.63 -3.12 -28.94
C GLY A 181 -13.79 -2.49 -28.15
N GLN A 182 -14.03 -2.90 -26.89
CA GLN A 182 -15.01 -2.23 -26.02
C GLN A 182 -14.54 -0.84 -25.61
N ILE A 183 -13.23 -0.68 -25.36
CA ILE A 183 -12.62 0.60 -25.00
C ILE A 183 -12.62 1.53 -26.22
N GLN A 184 -12.27 0.99 -27.38
CA GLN A 184 -12.29 1.74 -28.64
C GLN A 184 -13.69 2.30 -28.94
N ARG A 185 -14.72 1.44 -28.96
CA ARG A 185 -16.10 1.83 -29.28
C ARG A 185 -16.64 2.93 -28.37
N GLU A 186 -16.39 2.86 -27.07
CA GLU A 186 -16.91 3.87 -26.12
C GLU A 186 -16.18 5.22 -26.19
N LEU A 187 -14.90 5.22 -26.58
CA LEU A 187 -14.18 6.47 -26.86
C LEU A 187 -14.63 7.07 -28.19
N GLU A 188 -14.83 6.25 -29.21
CA GLU A 188 -15.33 6.70 -30.52
C GLU A 188 -16.77 7.24 -30.45
N LYS A 189 -17.65 6.64 -29.63
CA LYS A 189 -18.99 7.20 -29.30
C LYS A 189 -18.94 8.61 -28.74
N ARG A 190 -17.82 9.01 -28.13
CA ARG A 190 -17.59 10.36 -27.58
C ARG A 190 -16.83 11.26 -28.54
N ASN A 191 -16.77 10.89 -29.81
CA ASN A 191 -16.06 11.59 -30.87
C ASN A 191 -14.54 11.67 -30.63
N ILE A 192 -13.97 10.65 -29.97
CA ILE A 192 -12.52 10.55 -29.73
C ILE A 192 -11.97 9.46 -30.63
N LYS A 193 -11.21 9.86 -31.65
CA LYS A 193 -10.59 8.92 -32.58
C LYS A 193 -9.41 8.21 -31.91
N VAL A 194 -9.54 6.90 -31.75
CA VAL A 194 -8.52 6.03 -31.17
C VAL A 194 -7.54 5.60 -32.26
N ILE A 195 -6.25 5.69 -31.97
CA ILE A 195 -5.17 5.31 -32.89
C ILE A 195 -4.57 3.98 -32.51
N SER A 196 -4.34 3.79 -31.21
CA SER A 196 -3.79 2.52 -30.71
C SER A 196 -4.15 2.31 -29.25
N ILE A 197 -4.37 1.06 -28.88
CA ILE A 197 -4.58 0.62 -27.51
C ILE A 197 -3.44 -0.34 -27.16
N ASN A 198 -2.65 0.03 -26.16
CA ASN A 198 -1.53 -0.77 -25.68
C ASN A 198 -1.84 -1.31 -24.27
N ARG A 199 -1.56 -2.59 -24.04
CA ARG A 199 -1.66 -3.21 -22.71
C ARG A 199 -0.43 -2.87 -21.88
N ASP A 200 -0.64 -2.34 -20.69
CA ASP A 200 0.46 -1.98 -19.80
C ASP A 200 1.12 -3.24 -19.21
N ARG A 201 2.44 -3.18 -19.02
CA ARG A 201 3.23 -4.32 -18.56
C ARG A 201 3.98 -3.99 -17.27
N LEU A 202 4.08 -4.98 -16.39
CA LEU A 202 4.77 -4.86 -15.11
C LEU A 202 6.26 -4.58 -15.36
N ARG A 203 6.82 -3.69 -14.53
CA ARG A 203 8.26 -3.42 -14.50
C ARG A 203 8.85 -3.97 -13.21
N VAL A 204 9.93 -4.75 -13.35
CA VAL A 204 10.73 -5.28 -12.23
C VAL A 204 12.15 -4.77 -12.43
N ASP A 205 12.74 -4.14 -11.41
CA ASP A 205 14.09 -3.53 -11.48
C ASP A 205 14.28 -2.61 -12.71
N ASN A 206 13.25 -1.80 -12.99
CA ASN A 206 13.15 -0.92 -14.16
C ASN A 206 13.13 -1.61 -15.54
N GLN A 207 13.19 -2.94 -15.62
CA GLN A 207 13.04 -3.71 -16.85
C GLN A 207 11.57 -4.02 -17.10
N MET A 208 11.11 -3.90 -18.35
CA MET A 208 9.76 -4.34 -18.74
C MET A 208 9.71 -5.85 -18.79
N THR A 209 8.72 -6.43 -18.12
CA THR A 209 8.39 -7.86 -18.21
C THR A 209 7.31 -8.09 -19.26
N ASP A 210 7.04 -9.35 -19.59
CA ASP A 210 5.90 -9.73 -20.43
C ASP A 210 4.58 -9.87 -19.65
N CYS A 211 4.61 -9.68 -18.33
CA CYS A 211 3.44 -9.75 -17.47
C CYS A 211 2.55 -8.50 -17.68
N GLN A 212 1.35 -8.69 -18.23
CA GLN A 212 0.37 -7.62 -18.45
C GLN A 212 -0.38 -7.29 -17.16
N THR A 213 -0.55 -6.00 -16.84
CA THR A 213 -1.22 -5.58 -15.59
C THR A 213 -2.74 -5.50 -15.70
N GLY A 214 -3.29 -5.60 -16.91
CA GLY A 214 -4.71 -5.35 -17.19
C GLY A 214 -5.04 -3.87 -17.45
N ASP A 215 -4.15 -2.93 -17.14
CA ASP A 215 -4.34 -1.53 -17.51
C ASP A 215 -4.15 -1.32 -19.02
N ARG A 216 -4.88 -0.35 -19.59
CA ARG A 216 -4.74 0.05 -21.00
C ARG A 216 -4.21 1.47 -21.11
N VAL A 217 -3.30 1.66 -22.05
CA VAL A 217 -2.80 2.95 -22.49
C VAL A 217 -3.32 3.18 -23.89
N VAL A 218 -4.27 4.09 -24.02
CA VAL A 218 -4.90 4.47 -25.28
C VAL A 218 -4.23 5.74 -25.80
N PHE A 219 -3.81 5.72 -27.05
CA PHE A 219 -3.40 6.91 -27.78
C PHE A 219 -4.52 7.30 -28.73
N CYS A 220 -5.01 8.51 -28.59
CA CYS A 220 -6.09 9.06 -29.39
C CYS A 220 -5.71 10.43 -29.94
N GLU A 221 -6.45 10.91 -30.93
CA GLU A 221 -6.32 12.29 -31.40
C GLU A 221 -6.70 13.29 -30.31
N LYS A 222 -6.27 14.55 -30.47
CA LYS A 222 -6.61 15.63 -29.55
C LYS A 222 -8.13 15.79 -29.48
N PHE A 223 -8.67 15.74 -28.26
CA PHE A 223 -10.06 15.98 -27.96
C PHE A 223 -10.21 17.21 -27.06
N GLU A 224 -11.29 17.97 -27.24
CA GLU A 224 -11.56 19.23 -26.54
C GLU A 224 -12.20 19.01 -25.16
N LYS A 225 -13.20 18.13 -25.08
CA LYS A 225 -13.91 17.84 -23.82
C LYS A 225 -13.12 16.86 -22.97
N GLN A 226 -12.73 17.26 -21.75
CA GLN A 226 -12.10 16.34 -20.81
C GLN A 226 -12.98 15.12 -20.53
N LEU A 227 -12.37 13.96 -20.36
CA LEU A 227 -13.08 12.74 -19.99
C LEU A 227 -13.43 12.77 -18.50
N PRO A 228 -14.55 12.17 -18.07
CA PRO A 228 -14.80 11.96 -16.66
C PRO A 228 -13.81 10.95 -16.07
N LYS A 229 -13.48 11.07 -14.77
CA LYS A 229 -12.52 10.17 -14.10
C LYS A 229 -12.99 8.72 -14.00
N THR A 230 -14.29 8.51 -14.11
CA THR A 230 -14.92 7.19 -14.08
C THR A 230 -15.83 7.07 -15.29
N MET A 231 -15.68 5.98 -16.05
CA MET A 231 -16.42 5.72 -17.28
C MET A 231 -16.81 4.25 -17.37
N GLN A 232 -17.98 3.98 -17.92
CA GLN A 232 -18.41 2.63 -18.21
C GLN A 232 -17.90 2.21 -19.60
N PHE A 233 -17.20 1.06 -19.66
CA PHE A 233 -16.76 0.41 -20.89
C PHE A 233 -17.45 -0.95 -21.01
N GLY A 234 -18.50 -1.01 -21.82
CA GLY A 234 -19.39 -2.17 -21.84
C GLY A 234 -20.00 -2.44 -20.46
N LYS A 235 -19.67 -3.59 -19.86
CA LYS A 235 -20.13 -3.96 -18.50
C LYS A 235 -19.19 -3.53 -17.37
N TYR A 236 -18.04 -2.92 -17.69
CA TYR A 236 -17.00 -2.61 -16.71
C TYR A 236 -16.98 -1.14 -16.35
N LEU A 237 -16.96 -0.82 -15.06
CA LEU A 237 -16.75 0.54 -14.58
C LEU A 237 -15.24 0.80 -14.42
N ALA A 238 -14.68 1.60 -15.33
CA ALA A 238 -13.26 1.87 -15.39
C ALA A 238 -12.89 3.24 -14.84
N ARG A 239 -11.65 3.36 -14.35
CA ARG A 239 -11.04 4.63 -14.00
C ARG A 239 -10.23 5.15 -15.18
N VAL A 240 -10.50 6.39 -15.58
CA VAL A 240 -9.90 7.04 -16.76
C VAL A 240 -9.07 8.23 -16.31
N SER A 241 -7.82 8.30 -16.76
CA SER A 241 -6.91 9.40 -16.48
C SER A 241 -6.20 9.91 -17.73
N HIS A 242 -6.21 11.22 -17.98
CA HIS A 242 -5.41 11.87 -19.03
C HIS A 242 -4.80 13.19 -18.55
N PHE A 243 -3.84 13.72 -19.31
CA PHE A 243 -3.22 15.01 -18.99
C PHE A 243 -4.24 16.16 -19.07
N GLY A 244 -4.19 17.08 -18.10
CA GLY A 244 -5.10 18.24 -18.01
C GLY A 244 -6.52 17.91 -17.53
N GLN A 245 -6.77 16.71 -17.02
CA GLN A 245 -8.07 16.32 -16.47
C GLN A 245 -8.26 16.91 -15.07
N ILE A 246 -9.26 17.77 -14.90
CA ILE A 246 -9.62 18.43 -13.64
C ILE A 246 -10.74 17.62 -12.98
N ASP A 247 -10.64 17.42 -11.67
CA ASP A 247 -11.66 16.74 -10.90
C ASP A 247 -12.77 17.72 -10.51
N ILE A 248 -13.88 17.65 -11.23
CA ILE A 248 -15.06 18.49 -10.96
C ILE A 248 -15.75 18.17 -9.62
N ASN A 249 -15.43 17.04 -8.97
CA ASN A 249 -16.07 16.60 -7.72
C ASN A 249 -15.20 16.77 -6.46
N THR A 250 -13.96 17.24 -6.58
CA THR A 250 -13.16 17.63 -5.41
C THR A 250 -13.06 19.14 -5.36
N HIS A 251 -13.83 19.78 -4.48
CA HIS A 251 -13.58 21.17 -4.09
C HIS A 251 -12.11 21.28 -3.66
N PHE A 252 -11.25 21.90 -4.47
CA PHE A 252 -9.82 21.99 -4.18
C PHE A 252 -9.63 22.81 -2.89
N ILE A 253 -9.16 22.15 -1.83
CA ILE A 253 -8.82 22.77 -0.55
C ILE A 253 -7.36 23.24 -0.65
N CYS A 254 -7.14 24.55 -0.51
CA CYS A 254 -5.81 25.13 -0.50
C CYS A 254 -4.96 24.51 0.61
N SER A 255 -3.77 24.00 0.27
CA SER A 255 -2.96 23.28 1.24
C SER A 255 -2.33 24.16 2.32
N LYS A 256 -2.28 25.48 2.08
CA LYS A 256 -1.76 26.52 2.98
C LYS A 256 -2.80 27.00 3.99
N CYS A 257 -4.02 27.34 3.58
CA CYS A 257 -5.03 27.95 4.46
C CYS A 257 -6.27 27.07 4.72
N LEU A 258 -6.35 25.90 4.07
CA LEU A 258 -7.46 24.95 4.16
C LEU A 258 -8.82 25.50 3.68
N GLN A 259 -8.83 26.62 2.97
CA GLN A 259 -10.02 27.19 2.32
C GLN A 259 -10.11 26.78 0.84
N HIS A 260 -11.31 26.86 0.27
CA HIS A 260 -11.56 26.51 -1.13
C HIS A 260 -11.22 27.64 -2.11
N GLY A 261 -11.19 27.32 -3.41
CA GLY A 261 -11.24 28.30 -4.49
C GLY A 261 -9.90 28.85 -5.00
N HIS A 262 -8.76 28.42 -4.45
CA HIS A 262 -7.45 28.88 -4.90
C HIS A 262 -6.34 27.85 -4.64
N PHE A 263 -5.23 27.98 -5.38
CA PHE A 263 -4.03 27.15 -5.23
C PHE A 263 -3.12 27.70 -4.12
N THR A 264 -2.22 26.85 -3.62
CA THR A 264 -1.25 27.24 -2.57
C THR A 264 -0.28 28.32 -3.03
N SER A 265 0.02 28.39 -4.33
CA SER A 265 0.79 29.44 -4.99
C SER A 265 0.16 30.82 -4.83
N ASP A 266 -1.18 30.89 -4.94
CA ASP A 266 -1.94 32.13 -5.05
C ASP A 266 -2.72 32.43 -3.77
N CYS A 267 -2.28 31.85 -2.65
CA CYS A 267 -2.99 31.93 -1.38
C CYS A 267 -2.56 33.20 -0.60
N PRO A 268 -3.47 34.19 -0.41
CA PRO A 268 -3.19 35.42 0.32
C PRO A 268 -3.10 35.19 1.84
N ASN A 269 -3.61 34.06 2.32
CA ASN A 269 -3.68 33.73 3.74
C ASN A 269 -2.36 33.10 4.24
N GLU A 270 -2.09 33.26 5.53
CA GLU A 270 -0.95 32.61 6.20
C GLU A 270 -1.13 31.08 6.30
N TRP A 271 -0.04 30.38 6.61
CA TRP A 271 -0.07 28.92 6.80
C TRP A 271 -0.95 28.54 8.00
N MET A 272 -1.94 27.70 7.77
CA MET A 272 -2.77 27.06 8.77
C MET A 272 -2.22 25.68 9.09
N CYS A 273 -1.92 25.44 10.36
CA CYS A 273 -1.45 24.15 10.82
C CYS A 273 -2.59 23.12 10.81
N ARG A 274 -2.42 22.02 10.08
CA ARG A 274 -3.40 20.92 10.03
C ARG A 274 -3.57 20.13 11.33
N GLY A 275 -2.68 20.35 12.31
CA GLY A 275 -2.66 19.63 13.57
C GLY A 275 -3.42 20.34 14.68
N CYS A 276 -3.28 21.67 14.77
CA CYS A 276 -3.93 22.50 15.79
C CYS A 276 -4.92 23.53 15.21
N ASN A 277 -5.04 23.60 13.88
CA ASN A 277 -5.91 24.51 13.13
C ASN A 277 -5.68 26.00 13.40
N LYS A 278 -4.47 26.39 13.84
CA LYS A 278 -4.05 27.78 14.05
C LYS A 278 -3.20 28.27 12.88
N SER A 279 -3.28 29.57 12.58
CA SER A 279 -2.45 30.24 11.57
C SER A 279 -1.00 30.44 12.04
N GLY A 280 -0.11 30.78 11.11
CA GLY A 280 1.28 31.17 11.34
C GLY A 280 2.34 30.08 11.20
N HIS A 281 1.99 28.78 11.10
CA HIS A 281 2.97 27.69 11.06
C HIS A 281 2.49 26.42 10.35
N LYS A 282 3.43 25.59 9.90
CA LYS A 282 3.14 24.26 9.31
C LYS A 282 2.99 23.19 10.39
N LEU A 283 2.39 22.05 10.01
CA LEU A 283 2.26 20.88 10.89
C LEU A 283 3.60 20.44 11.51
N ILE A 284 4.69 20.56 10.76
CA ILE A 284 6.04 20.15 11.21
C ILE A 284 6.66 21.12 12.22
N GLU A 285 6.18 22.36 12.24
CA GLU A 285 6.60 23.45 13.14
C GLU A 285 5.60 23.62 14.30
N CYS A 286 4.62 22.72 14.41
CA CYS A 286 3.53 22.87 15.35
C CYS A 286 3.97 22.50 16.78
N PRO A 287 3.87 23.44 17.75
CA PRO A 287 4.32 23.21 19.12
C PRO A 287 3.58 22.04 19.80
N THR A 288 2.33 21.81 19.41
CA THR A 288 1.46 20.76 19.99
C THR A 288 1.49 19.44 19.24
N PHE A 289 2.22 19.35 18.11
CA PHE A 289 2.26 18.13 17.28
C PHE A 289 2.87 16.93 18.02
N PHE A 290 3.93 17.16 18.80
CA PHE A 290 4.57 16.12 19.59
C PHE A 290 3.74 15.71 20.83
N GLU A 291 2.96 16.63 21.41
CA GLU A 291 2.07 16.32 22.54
C GLU A 291 0.87 15.46 22.11
N ASN A 292 0.25 15.79 20.98
CA ASN A 292 -0.86 15.02 20.42
C ASN A 292 -0.45 13.60 19.98
N MET A 293 0.82 13.39 19.57
CA MET A 293 1.35 12.05 19.31
C MET A 293 1.52 11.20 20.59
N LYS A 294 1.92 11.81 21.71
CA LYS A 294 2.01 11.11 23.01
C LYS A 294 0.64 10.69 23.53
N GLN A 295 -0.38 11.52 23.34
CA GLN A 295 -1.77 11.18 23.69
C GLN A 295 -2.32 10.05 22.82
N LYS A 296 -2.09 10.08 21.49
CA LYS A 296 -2.45 8.94 20.60
C LYS A 296 -1.75 7.64 21.00
N HIS A 297 -0.47 7.68 21.38
CA HIS A 297 0.24 6.51 21.90
C HIS A 297 -0.32 6.00 23.24
N LYS A 298 -0.88 6.89 24.09
CA LYS A 298 -1.53 6.53 25.36
C LYS A 298 -2.88 5.84 25.13
N TYR A 299 -3.70 6.36 24.21
CA TYR A 299 -4.96 5.72 23.80
C TYR A 299 -4.74 4.39 23.06
N PHE A 300 -3.69 4.30 22.24
CA PHE A 300 -3.32 3.03 21.58
C PHE A 300 -2.82 1.97 22.58
N LYS A 301 -2.10 2.39 23.63
CA LYS A 301 -1.72 1.51 24.75
C LYS A 301 -2.93 1.05 25.58
N MET A 302 -3.89 1.94 25.87
CA MET A 302 -5.11 1.55 26.61
C MET A 302 -6.01 0.62 25.80
N ALA A 303 -6.18 0.85 24.49
CA ALA A 303 -6.95 -0.05 23.62
C ALA A 303 -6.29 -1.43 23.47
N ALA A 304 -4.96 -1.49 23.40
CA ALA A 304 -4.22 -2.77 23.39
C ALA A 304 -4.29 -3.52 24.73
N SER A 305 -4.42 -2.82 25.86
CA SER A 305 -4.60 -3.45 27.17
C SER A 305 -6.02 -3.99 27.40
N VAL A 306 -7.05 -3.38 26.79
CA VAL A 306 -8.45 -3.84 26.92
C VAL A 306 -8.73 -5.07 26.03
N VAL A 307 -8.08 -5.17 24.87
CA VAL A 307 -8.23 -6.33 23.96
C VAL A 307 -7.51 -7.59 24.47
N CYS A 308 -6.58 -7.45 25.42
CA CYS A 308 -5.82 -8.58 25.98
C CYS A 308 -6.37 -9.15 27.30
N ILE A 309 -7.52 -8.69 27.82
CA ILE A 309 -8.08 -9.19 29.09
C ILE A 309 -9.29 -10.12 28.89
N GLU A 310 -9.86 -10.22 27.68
CA GLU A 310 -11.05 -11.07 27.44
C GLU A 310 -10.76 -12.38 26.67
N SER A 311 -9.50 -12.78 26.50
CA SER A 311 -9.14 -14.05 25.83
C SER A 311 -8.64 -15.18 26.76
N GLU A 312 -8.76 -15.02 28.08
CA GLU A 312 -8.47 -16.08 29.05
C GLU A 312 -9.78 -16.50 29.76
N ASN A 313 -10.60 -17.33 29.09
CA ASN A 313 -11.46 -18.37 29.68
C ASN A 313 -12.55 -18.84 28.71
N LEU A 314 -12.19 -19.65 27.71
CA LEU A 314 -13.08 -20.69 27.18
C LEU A 314 -12.22 -21.89 26.73
N ASN A 315 -12.07 -22.86 27.63
CA ASN A 315 -11.71 -24.23 27.26
C ASN A 315 -12.87 -24.81 26.43
N MET A 316 -12.68 -25.00 25.12
CA MET A 316 -13.55 -25.87 24.32
C MET A 316 -13.04 -27.32 24.38
N PRO A 317 -13.92 -28.32 24.62
CA PRO A 317 -13.55 -29.73 24.61
C PRO A 317 -13.32 -30.23 23.16
N PRO A 318 -12.60 -31.36 22.97
CA PRO A 318 -12.23 -31.86 21.65
C PRO A 318 -13.45 -32.42 20.88
N PRO A 319 -13.40 -32.45 19.54
CA PRO A 319 -14.51 -32.89 18.72
C PRO A 319 -14.66 -34.42 18.77
N LEU A 320 -15.83 -34.91 19.19
CA LEU A 320 -16.21 -36.31 19.10
C LEU A 320 -16.75 -36.62 17.69
N ALA A 321 -16.20 -37.66 17.09
CA ALA A 321 -16.57 -38.19 15.79
C ALA A 321 -18.00 -38.75 15.77
N ASN A 322 -18.79 -38.39 14.76
CA ASN A 322 -20.09 -38.99 14.49
C ASN A 322 -19.93 -40.34 13.78
N LYS A 323 -20.36 -41.43 14.43
CA LYS A 323 -20.75 -42.69 13.78
C LYS A 323 -22.27 -42.91 13.95
N ILE A 324 -22.97 -42.72 12.84
CA ILE A 324 -24.06 -43.51 12.27
C ILE A 324 -24.92 -44.40 13.22
N ASN A 325 -26.18 -43.99 13.33
CA ASN A 325 -27.48 -44.71 13.31
C ASN A 325 -28.02 -45.63 14.42
N THR A 326 -29.34 -45.45 14.56
CA THR A 326 -30.45 -46.39 14.84
C THR A 326 -30.94 -46.61 16.27
N LYS A 327 -32.27 -46.41 16.39
CA LYS A 327 -33.26 -47.06 17.27
C LYS A 327 -33.20 -46.74 18.77
N ASP A 328 -34.21 -46.03 19.29
CA ASP A 328 -35.45 -46.65 19.81
C ASP A 328 -36.31 -45.64 20.60
N ASN A 329 -37.62 -45.89 20.56
CA ASN A 329 -38.67 -45.25 21.34
C ASN A 329 -38.41 -45.30 22.86
N LYS A 330 -38.80 -44.24 23.59
CA LYS A 330 -39.80 -44.34 24.66
C LYS A 330 -40.14 -42.98 25.29
N GLU A 331 -41.44 -42.80 25.48
CA GLU A 331 -42.09 -41.81 26.34
C GLU A 331 -41.53 -41.84 27.77
N ILE A 332 -41.64 -40.73 28.52
CA ILE A 332 -42.50 -40.65 29.71
C ILE A 332 -42.58 -39.21 30.25
N LYS A 333 -43.82 -38.93 30.65
CA LYS A 333 -44.48 -37.76 31.24
C LYS A 333 -43.87 -37.16 32.52
N ASN A 334 -44.07 -35.84 32.62
CA ASN A 334 -44.54 -35.01 33.76
C ASN A 334 -44.03 -35.31 35.18
N LYS A 335 -43.59 -34.26 35.91
CA LYS A 335 -44.42 -33.52 36.90
C LYS A 335 -43.61 -32.56 37.78
N ASP A 336 -44.27 -31.42 38.08
CA ASP A 336 -44.24 -30.57 39.29
C ASP A 336 -42.87 -30.00 39.76
N GLY A 337 -42.64 -28.71 40.00
CA GLY A 337 -43.51 -27.62 40.40
C GLY A 337 -43.09 -27.10 41.79
N ASN A 338 -42.26 -26.05 41.89
CA ASN A 338 -42.43 -24.91 42.82
C ASN A 338 -41.24 -23.92 42.86
N LYS A 339 -41.55 -22.69 42.44
CA LYS A 339 -41.39 -21.39 43.14
C LYS A 339 -40.09 -21.04 43.92
N THR A 340 -39.38 -20.06 43.33
CA THR A 340 -38.84 -18.79 43.88
C THR A 340 -38.07 -18.78 45.19
N VAL A 341 -36.87 -18.17 45.19
CA VAL A 341 -36.56 -16.89 45.87
C VAL A 341 -35.38 -16.18 45.16
N GLN A 342 -35.49 -14.86 45.18
CA GLN A 342 -34.72 -13.80 44.54
C GLN A 342 -33.67 -13.23 45.50
N SER A 343 -32.53 -12.74 44.97
CA SER A 343 -31.48 -11.86 45.55
C SER A 343 -30.10 -12.42 45.16
N LEU A 344 -29.08 -11.67 44.74
CA LEU A 344 -28.59 -10.36 45.14
C LEU A 344 -27.84 -9.73 43.96
N LEU A 345 -28.05 -8.43 43.71
CA LEU A 345 -27.02 -7.38 43.81
C LEU A 345 -27.42 -6.12 43.03
N ALA A 346 -27.55 -5.03 43.78
CA ALA A 346 -27.58 -3.62 43.38
C ALA A 346 -26.57 -2.89 44.31
N PRO A 347 -26.29 -1.57 44.20
CA PRO A 347 -26.24 -0.64 43.06
C PRO A 347 -25.00 0.32 43.12
N LYS A 348 -24.99 1.33 42.22
CA LYS A 348 -24.42 2.72 42.28
C LYS A 348 -23.37 2.99 41.18
N LYS A 349 -23.33 4.14 40.50
CA LYS A 349 -24.12 5.38 40.50
C LYS A 349 -23.88 6.13 39.18
N ASP A 350 -24.85 6.94 38.80
CA ASP A 350 -25.00 7.70 37.57
C ASP A 350 -23.90 8.74 37.28
N GLN A 351 -23.71 9.05 35.98
CA GLN A 351 -23.53 10.44 35.54
C GLN A 351 -24.16 10.66 34.15
N GLN A 352 -24.90 11.77 34.09
CA GLN A 352 -25.86 12.23 33.09
C GLN A 352 -25.19 12.75 31.82
N ILE A 353 -25.79 12.51 30.65
CA ILE A 353 -25.81 13.52 29.57
C ILE A 353 -27.21 13.53 28.95
N ALA A 354 -27.84 14.69 29.00
CA ALA A 354 -29.14 15.00 28.45
C ALA A 354 -29.15 14.90 26.92
N ASN A 355 -30.25 14.39 26.35
CA ASN A 355 -30.67 14.82 25.02
C ASN A 355 -32.18 14.90 24.92
N GLN A 356 -32.59 16.00 24.32
CA GLN A 356 -33.92 16.57 24.25
C GLN A 356 -34.77 15.89 23.16
N GLY A 357 -36.08 15.78 23.45
CA GLY A 357 -37.15 16.08 22.49
C GLY A 357 -37.45 15.09 21.35
N ASN A 358 -38.33 14.13 21.60
CA ASN A 358 -39.75 14.22 21.20
C ASN A 358 -40.53 13.00 21.72
N PRO A 359 -41.72 13.17 22.34
CA PRO A 359 -42.48 12.06 22.88
C PRO A 359 -43.19 11.24 21.78
N PRO A 360 -43.32 9.91 21.96
CA PRO A 360 -44.10 9.06 21.07
C PRO A 360 -45.61 9.36 21.22
N PRO A 361 -46.42 9.09 20.18
CA PRO A 361 -47.85 9.38 20.22
C PRO A 361 -48.55 8.51 21.28
N LYS A 362 -49.37 9.16 22.10
CA LYS A 362 -50.20 8.51 23.13
C LYS A 362 -51.18 7.53 22.47
N ARG A 363 -51.08 6.25 22.86
CA ARG A 363 -52.13 5.25 22.64
C ARG A 363 -53.27 5.51 23.61
N ASP A 364 -54.40 5.99 23.11
CA ASP A 364 -55.65 6.01 23.87
C ASP A 364 -56.14 4.57 24.06
N LYS A 365 -56.13 4.10 25.31
CA LYS A 365 -56.87 2.92 25.74
C LYS A 365 -58.34 3.31 25.85
N ARG A 366 -59.15 3.00 24.83
CA ARG A 366 -60.60 2.92 25.02
C ARG A 366 -60.99 1.45 25.13
N THR A 367 -61.46 1.10 26.31
CA THR A 367 -62.10 -0.17 26.63
C THR A 367 -63.49 -0.23 26.01
N PHE A 368 -63.91 -1.42 25.59
CA PHE A 368 -65.15 -1.71 24.87
C PHE A 368 -66.44 -1.39 25.67
N SER A 369 -66.35 -0.93 26.93
CA SER A 369 -67.52 -0.61 27.77
C SER A 369 -68.08 0.81 27.61
N ASP A 370 -67.42 1.69 26.85
CA ASP A 370 -67.84 3.11 26.75
C ASP A 370 -68.63 3.44 25.47
N VAL A 371 -68.86 2.47 24.59
CA VAL A 371 -69.62 2.65 23.34
C VAL A 371 -71.13 2.35 23.52
N PHE A 372 -71.55 1.77 24.63
CA PHE A 372 -72.95 1.39 24.90
C PHE A 372 -73.63 2.22 26.03
N LYS A 373 -73.28 3.49 26.17
CA LYS A 373 -74.02 4.46 27.01
C LYS A 373 -74.46 5.66 26.19
N GLY A 374 -75.52 5.46 25.42
CA GLY A 374 -76.18 6.53 24.70
C GLY A 374 -77.22 5.94 23.78
N HIS A 375 -78.40 5.64 24.35
CA HIS A 375 -79.74 5.56 23.73
C HIS A 375 -80.68 4.74 24.65
N GLN A 376 -80.79 5.14 25.92
CA GLN A 376 -81.87 4.67 26.79
C GLN A 376 -82.46 5.86 27.54
N LYS A 377 -83.20 6.70 26.79
CA LYS A 377 -84.14 7.67 27.33
C LYS A 377 -85.06 8.19 26.22
N SER A 378 -86.15 7.48 25.99
CA SER A 378 -87.44 8.04 25.55
C SER A 378 -88.49 6.95 25.70
N LEU A 379 -89.69 7.32 26.13
CA LEU A 379 -90.85 6.48 26.43
C LEU A 379 -90.94 5.89 27.85
N GLN A 380 -90.89 6.78 28.84
CA GLN A 380 -91.82 6.66 29.96
C GLN A 380 -92.52 8.02 30.09
N ASP A 381 -93.77 8.10 29.66
CA ASP A 381 -94.83 8.81 30.39
C ASP A 381 -96.20 8.65 29.73
N THR A 382 -97.24 8.70 30.58
CA THR A 382 -98.69 8.69 30.33
C THR A 382 -99.37 7.37 29.95
N VAL A 383 -99.81 6.62 30.96
CA VAL A 383 -101.21 6.17 31.05
C VAL A 383 -101.64 6.18 32.52
N LYS A 384 -102.46 7.17 32.92
CA LYS A 384 -103.44 7.01 33.99
C LYS A 384 -104.79 6.82 33.31
N LYS A 385 -105.46 5.69 33.54
CA LYS A 385 -106.74 5.62 34.27
C LYS A 385 -107.28 4.19 34.25
N SER A 386 -107.98 3.92 35.34
CA SER A 386 -109.02 2.92 35.53
C SER A 386 -109.92 2.71 34.31
N ASP A 387 -110.48 1.50 34.26
CA ASP A 387 -111.68 1.07 33.55
C ASP A 387 -111.63 1.13 32.02
N LEU A 388 -111.44 -0.04 31.40
CA LEU A 388 -112.36 -0.57 30.39
C LEU A 388 -112.03 -2.05 30.18
N GLU A 389 -112.85 -2.91 30.76
CA GLU A 389 -112.95 -4.31 30.37
C GLU A 389 -113.26 -4.37 28.87
N ASN A 390 -112.49 -5.16 28.11
CA ASN A 390 -112.99 -6.03 27.03
C ASN A 390 -111.84 -6.79 26.34
N LEU A 391 -111.76 -8.09 26.65
CA LEU A 391 -111.30 -9.23 25.85
C LEU A 391 -110.40 -8.95 24.62
N VAL A 392 -109.13 -8.68 24.88
CA VAL A 392 -108.02 -9.37 24.19
C VAL A 392 -107.07 -9.81 25.31
N LYS A 393 -106.72 -11.09 25.39
CA LYS A 393 -105.88 -11.60 26.49
C LYS A 393 -104.55 -10.85 26.49
N GLN A 394 -104.31 -10.03 27.52
CA GLN A 394 -103.11 -9.20 27.71
C GLN A 394 -101.79 -10.01 27.65
N LYS A 395 -101.89 -11.32 27.88
CA LYS A 395 -100.82 -12.31 27.73
C LYS A 395 -100.40 -12.50 26.26
N ASP A 396 -101.36 -12.60 25.34
CA ASP A 396 -101.11 -12.89 23.93
C ASP A 396 -100.43 -11.70 23.23
N LEU A 397 -100.80 -10.47 23.60
CA LEU A 397 -100.16 -9.25 23.09
C LEU A 397 -98.72 -9.11 23.62
N LYS A 398 -98.49 -9.46 24.89
CA LYS A 398 -97.16 -9.42 25.51
C LYS A 398 -96.25 -10.48 24.91
N ASP A 399 -96.75 -11.68 24.66
CA ASP A 399 -96.00 -12.76 23.99
C ASP A 399 -95.66 -12.39 22.53
N LEU A 400 -96.60 -11.79 21.79
CA LEU A 400 -96.34 -11.30 20.43
C LEU A 400 -95.26 -10.21 20.39
N VAL A 401 -95.38 -9.19 21.26
CA VAL A 401 -94.40 -8.09 21.33
C VAL A 401 -93.03 -8.60 21.76
N THR A 402 -92.97 -9.48 22.75
CA THR A 402 -91.70 -10.08 23.20
C THR A 402 -91.08 -10.92 22.08
N THR A 403 -91.88 -11.69 21.34
CA THR A 403 -91.43 -12.47 20.19
C THR A 403 -90.86 -11.58 19.09
N ILE A 404 -91.54 -10.48 18.74
CA ILE A 404 -91.08 -9.53 17.72
C ILE A 404 -89.79 -8.83 18.16
N VAL A 405 -89.71 -8.33 19.38
CA VAL A 405 -88.53 -7.62 19.90
C VAL A 405 -87.33 -8.57 20.03
N SER A 406 -87.53 -9.79 20.53
CA SER A 406 -86.47 -10.80 20.59
C SER A 406 -85.95 -11.17 19.20
N LYS A 407 -86.85 -11.28 18.21
CA LYS A 407 -86.47 -11.57 16.82
C LYS A 407 -85.72 -10.41 16.16
N LEU A 408 -86.13 -9.16 16.42
CA LEU A 408 -85.40 -7.97 15.96
C LEU A 408 -84.01 -7.88 16.60
N LEU A 409 -83.90 -8.11 17.91
CA LEU A 409 -82.63 -8.11 18.63
C LEU A 409 -81.70 -9.24 18.17
N SER A 410 -82.23 -10.43 17.88
CA SER A 410 -81.43 -11.54 17.35
C SER A 410 -80.91 -11.21 15.96
N THR A 411 -81.78 -10.68 15.07
CA THR A 411 -81.41 -10.28 13.71
C THR A 411 -80.35 -9.17 13.72
N LEU A 412 -80.51 -8.18 14.60
CA LEU A 412 -79.55 -7.07 14.74
C LEU A 412 -78.21 -7.55 15.33
N LYS A 413 -78.25 -8.46 16.32
CA LYS A 413 -77.05 -9.10 16.89
C LYS A 413 -76.31 -9.90 15.83
N GLU A 414 -76.99 -10.70 15.03
CA GLU A 414 -76.40 -11.48 13.94
C GLU A 414 -75.74 -10.57 12.91
N SER A 415 -76.44 -9.51 12.47
CA SER A 415 -75.91 -8.53 11.52
C SER A 415 -74.63 -7.83 12.02
N ILE A 416 -74.63 -7.33 13.27
CA ILE A 416 -73.44 -6.68 13.86
C ILE A 416 -72.29 -7.69 14.01
N THR A 417 -72.61 -8.93 14.42
CA THR A 417 -71.61 -9.97 14.63
C THR A 417 -70.97 -10.39 13.31
N GLU A 418 -71.74 -10.50 12.23
CA GLU A 418 -71.22 -10.75 10.89
C GLU A 418 -70.31 -9.62 10.39
N GLU A 419 -70.76 -8.36 10.47
CA GLU A 419 -69.96 -7.23 9.98
C GLU A 419 -68.65 -7.10 10.77
N PHE A 420 -68.71 -7.27 12.09
CA PHE A 420 -67.53 -7.22 12.96
C PHE A 420 -66.57 -8.37 12.69
N ASN A 421 -67.08 -9.61 12.54
CA ASN A 421 -66.26 -10.77 12.19
C ASN A 421 -65.60 -10.61 10.82
N THR A 422 -66.29 -9.99 9.86
CA THR A 422 -65.75 -9.72 8.52
C THR A 422 -64.57 -8.75 8.61
N LYS A 423 -64.73 -7.61 9.28
CA LYS A 423 -63.64 -6.63 9.49
C LYS A 423 -62.48 -7.22 10.30
N LEU A 424 -62.76 -8.06 11.30
CA LEU A 424 -61.72 -8.78 12.04
C LEU A 424 -60.93 -9.71 11.12
N ARG A 425 -61.60 -10.54 10.30
CA ARG A 425 -60.94 -11.43 9.35
C ARG A 425 -60.05 -10.68 8.37
N GLU A 426 -60.54 -9.55 7.84
CA GLU A 426 -59.74 -8.69 6.94
C GLU A 426 -58.48 -8.14 7.64
N ARG A 427 -58.62 -7.62 8.87
CA ARG A 427 -57.50 -7.08 9.64
C ARG A 427 -56.49 -8.17 10.00
N THR A 428 -56.96 -9.34 10.42
CA THR A 428 -56.13 -10.50 10.73
C THR A 428 -55.41 -11.03 9.49
N GLY A 429 -56.08 -11.03 8.33
CA GLY A 429 -55.46 -11.36 7.04
C GLY A 429 -54.32 -10.41 6.68
N LYS A 430 -54.55 -9.10 6.74
CA LYS A 430 -53.49 -8.10 6.46
C LYS A 430 -52.29 -8.24 7.39
N LEU A 431 -52.53 -8.46 8.69
CA LEU A 431 -51.44 -8.70 9.66
C LEU A 431 -50.69 -10.01 9.38
N LYS A 432 -51.38 -11.05 8.92
CA LYS A 432 -50.78 -12.31 8.51
C LYS A 432 -49.83 -12.10 7.32
N ASP A 433 -50.30 -11.38 6.30
CA ASP A 433 -49.51 -11.06 5.11
C ASP A 433 -48.25 -10.25 5.47
N GLU A 434 -48.37 -9.25 6.36
CA GLU A 434 -47.23 -8.48 6.87
C GLU A 434 -46.22 -9.35 7.64
N ILE A 435 -46.71 -10.27 8.49
CA ILE A 435 -45.86 -11.21 9.23
C ILE A 435 -45.11 -12.14 8.27
N ASP A 436 -45.81 -12.66 7.26
CA ASP A 436 -45.22 -13.57 6.28
C ASP A 436 -44.16 -12.84 5.44
N ALA A 437 -44.42 -11.60 5.02
CA ALA A 437 -43.43 -10.75 4.35
C ALA A 437 -42.18 -10.49 5.23
N LEU A 438 -42.37 -10.13 6.51
CA LEU A 438 -41.27 -9.92 7.45
C LEU A 438 -40.46 -11.20 7.70
N ASN A 439 -41.10 -12.37 7.71
CA ASN A 439 -40.41 -13.65 7.86
C ASN A 439 -39.52 -13.95 6.64
N ILE A 440 -40.00 -13.67 5.42
CA ILE A 440 -39.21 -13.81 4.20
C ILE A 440 -37.99 -12.89 4.24
N ASP A 441 -38.17 -11.62 4.64
CA ASP A 441 -37.06 -10.67 4.77
C ASP A 441 -36.04 -11.10 5.84
N ASN A 442 -36.50 -11.62 6.98
CA ASN A 442 -35.61 -12.15 8.01
C ASN A 442 -34.76 -13.33 7.53
N GLU A 443 -35.34 -14.26 6.77
CA GLU A 443 -34.57 -15.36 6.18
C GLU A 443 -33.55 -14.84 5.14
N ASN A 444 -33.94 -13.86 4.32
CA ASN A 444 -33.01 -13.19 3.39
C ASN A 444 -31.86 -12.48 4.13
N PHE A 445 -32.14 -11.80 5.25
CA PHE A 445 -31.10 -11.16 6.06
C PHE A 445 -30.17 -12.16 6.72
N LYS A 446 -30.70 -13.28 7.25
CA LYS A 446 -29.88 -14.37 7.81
C LYS A 446 -28.93 -14.94 6.76
N GLU A 447 -29.40 -15.16 5.54
CA GLU A 447 -28.56 -15.70 4.48
C GLU A 447 -27.45 -14.72 4.05
N ARG A 448 -27.76 -13.42 4.03
CA ARG A 448 -26.76 -12.37 3.82
C ARG A 448 -25.72 -12.32 4.93
N LEU A 449 -26.14 -12.50 6.20
CA LEU A 449 -25.23 -12.58 7.34
C LEU A 449 -24.28 -13.77 7.22
N ARG A 450 -24.80 -14.98 6.97
CA ARG A 450 -23.98 -16.18 6.72
C ARG A 450 -22.96 -15.98 5.60
N THR A 451 -23.38 -15.33 4.52
CA THR A 451 -22.49 -15.00 3.40
C THR A 451 -21.37 -14.06 3.84
N LYS A 452 -21.66 -13.09 4.71
CA LYS A 452 -20.67 -12.15 5.26
C LYS A 452 -19.73 -12.82 6.24
N ASP A 453 -20.22 -13.70 7.10
CA ASP A 453 -19.39 -14.48 8.02
C ASP A 453 -18.38 -15.33 7.24
N ARG A 454 -18.84 -16.01 6.18
CA ARG A 454 -17.96 -16.76 5.28
C ARG A 454 -16.90 -15.86 4.62
N GLN A 455 -17.27 -14.64 4.22
CA GLN A 455 -16.30 -13.67 3.66
C GLN A 455 -15.28 -13.21 4.72
N ILE A 456 -15.69 -13.08 5.98
CA ILE A 456 -14.80 -12.69 7.08
C ILE A 456 -13.78 -13.79 7.34
N GLU A 457 -14.21 -15.06 7.43
CA GLU A 457 -13.33 -16.21 7.62
C GLU A 457 -12.30 -16.31 6.48
N GLU A 458 -12.75 -16.19 5.22
CA GLU A 458 -11.86 -16.21 4.05
C GLU A 458 -10.84 -15.04 4.07
N LEU A 459 -11.26 -13.86 4.51
CA LEU A 459 -10.36 -12.72 4.65
C LEU A 459 -9.36 -12.91 5.80
N GLN A 460 -9.78 -13.48 6.92
CA GLN A 460 -8.90 -13.79 8.05
C GLN A 460 -7.81 -14.78 7.66
N GLU A 461 -8.17 -15.85 6.93
CA GLU A 461 -7.22 -16.82 6.39
C GLU A 461 -6.21 -16.15 5.45
N LYS A 462 -6.69 -15.36 4.49
CA LYS A 462 -5.81 -14.62 3.56
C LYS A 462 -4.87 -13.65 4.27
N VAL A 463 -5.34 -12.98 5.33
CA VAL A 463 -4.50 -12.07 6.12
C VAL A 463 -3.44 -12.84 6.89
N SER A 464 -3.79 -13.98 7.49
CA SER A 464 -2.85 -14.87 8.17
C SER A 464 -1.74 -15.34 7.22
N ASP A 465 -2.11 -15.84 6.04
CA ASP A 465 -1.18 -16.30 5.01
C ASP A 465 -0.27 -15.18 4.50
N CYS A 466 -0.86 -13.99 4.27
CA CYS A 466 -0.09 -12.82 3.85
C CYS A 466 0.93 -12.40 4.91
N ASN A 467 0.55 -12.43 6.19
CA ASN A 467 1.44 -12.12 7.30
C ASN A 467 2.59 -13.14 7.38
N HIS A 468 2.29 -14.43 7.26
CA HIS A 468 3.31 -15.49 7.28
C HIS A 468 4.33 -15.30 6.14
N ARG A 469 3.85 -15.11 4.91
CA ARG A 469 4.69 -14.85 3.73
C ARG A 469 5.52 -13.58 3.88
N SER A 470 4.94 -12.53 4.45
CA SER A 470 5.64 -11.27 4.72
C SER A 470 6.79 -11.46 5.72
N ILE A 471 6.53 -12.17 6.82
CA ILE A 471 7.55 -12.51 7.84
C ILE A 471 8.70 -13.29 7.21
N ASP A 472 8.42 -14.30 6.39
CA ASP A 472 9.46 -15.13 5.79
C ASP A 472 10.26 -14.40 4.71
N ALA A 473 9.61 -13.52 3.94
CA ALA A 473 10.30 -12.61 3.03
C ALA A 473 11.24 -11.67 3.80
N LEU A 474 10.80 -11.12 4.94
CA LEU A 474 11.59 -10.25 5.80
C LEU A 474 12.79 -10.98 6.43
N LYS A 475 12.60 -12.23 6.89
CA LYS A 475 13.69 -13.08 7.38
C LYS A 475 14.73 -13.32 6.29
N SER A 476 14.29 -13.72 5.10
CA SER A 476 15.16 -14.01 3.95
C SER A 476 15.92 -12.77 3.48
N ALA A 477 15.25 -11.62 3.40
CA ALA A 477 15.87 -10.35 3.05
C ALA A 477 16.96 -9.96 4.06
N ASN A 478 16.68 -10.06 5.36
CA ASN A 478 17.67 -9.77 6.40
C ASN A 478 18.83 -10.77 6.40
N TYR A 479 18.56 -12.05 6.14
CA TYR A 479 19.61 -13.07 6.00
C TYR A 479 20.55 -12.74 4.84
N ASN A 480 19.99 -12.41 3.66
CA ASN A 480 20.79 -12.04 2.48
C ASN A 480 21.61 -10.78 2.72
N GLU A 481 21.00 -9.75 3.33
CA GLU A 481 21.70 -8.53 3.73
C GLU A 481 22.86 -8.85 4.69
N GLN A 482 22.61 -9.65 5.74
CA GLN A 482 23.63 -10.03 6.72
C GLN A 482 24.74 -10.88 6.09
N TYR A 483 24.39 -11.79 5.18
CA TYR A 483 25.32 -12.66 4.48
C TYR A 483 26.27 -11.85 3.59
N SER A 484 25.75 -10.82 2.90
CA SER A 484 26.59 -9.90 2.11
C SER A 484 27.64 -9.15 2.95
N ARG A 485 27.38 -9.00 4.26
CA ARG A 485 28.23 -8.36 5.27
C ARG A 485 29.08 -9.34 6.07
N LYS A 486 29.07 -10.64 5.76
CA LYS A 486 29.77 -11.69 6.52
C LYS A 486 31.23 -11.36 6.77
N HIS A 487 31.93 -10.82 5.77
CA HIS A 487 33.36 -10.46 5.84
C HIS A 487 33.62 -8.98 6.16
N ASN A 488 32.60 -8.23 6.55
CA ASN A 488 32.75 -6.82 6.90
C ASN A 488 33.16 -6.67 8.37
N ILE A 489 34.06 -5.72 8.61
CA ILE A 489 34.49 -5.25 9.92
C ILE A 489 34.15 -3.77 10.00
N ARG A 490 33.36 -3.40 11.01
CA ARG A 490 32.99 -2.01 11.30
C ARG A 490 33.94 -1.47 12.36
N MET A 491 34.53 -0.31 12.09
CA MET A 491 35.51 0.34 12.93
C MET A 491 34.97 1.69 13.40
N VAL A 492 34.96 1.89 14.72
CA VAL A 492 34.52 3.12 15.38
C VAL A 492 35.74 3.80 15.97
N ASN A 493 35.71 5.14 16.03
CA ASN A 493 36.83 6.00 16.48
C ASN A 493 38.11 5.81 15.65
N PHE A 494 37.96 5.43 14.37
CA PHE A 494 39.10 5.25 13.48
C PHE A 494 39.67 6.61 13.06
N PRO A 495 40.95 6.94 13.38
CA PRO A 495 41.51 8.29 13.22
C PRO A 495 41.32 8.86 11.81
N GLU A 496 40.95 10.14 11.70
CA GLU A 496 40.68 10.82 10.42
C GLU A 496 41.82 11.77 10.07
N LYS A 497 42.32 11.66 8.83
CA LYS A 497 43.36 12.55 8.27
C LYS A 497 42.97 12.98 6.86
N ARG A 498 43.35 14.21 6.49
CA ARG A 498 43.19 14.70 5.13
C ARG A 498 43.99 13.83 4.15
N ASN A 499 43.36 13.44 3.05
CA ASN A 499 43.97 12.61 1.99
C ASN A 499 44.58 11.29 2.51
N GLU A 500 43.92 10.64 3.46
CA GLU A 500 44.40 9.38 4.01
C GLU A 500 44.26 8.20 3.04
N ASN A 501 45.22 7.27 3.09
CA ASN A 501 45.05 5.94 2.51
C ASN A 501 44.53 4.99 3.60
N LEU A 502 43.20 4.85 3.70
CA LEU A 502 42.55 3.99 4.70
C LEU A 502 43.08 2.56 4.70
N ARG A 503 43.39 2.01 3.52
CA ARG A 503 43.88 0.63 3.37
C ARG A 503 45.23 0.45 4.05
N ASP A 504 46.18 1.34 3.77
CA ASP A 504 47.52 1.28 4.36
C ASP A 504 47.48 1.52 5.86
N VAL A 505 46.66 2.48 6.31
CA VAL A 505 46.47 2.76 7.75
C VAL A 505 45.89 1.54 8.45
N PHE A 506 44.88 0.89 7.87
CA PHE A 506 44.28 -0.33 8.41
C PHE A 506 45.29 -1.48 8.50
N VAL A 507 46.00 -1.79 7.41
CA VAL A 507 47.00 -2.89 7.38
C VAL A 507 48.12 -2.66 8.39
N LYS A 508 48.67 -1.45 8.45
CA LYS A 508 49.72 -1.08 9.42
C LYS A 508 49.23 -1.21 10.86
N MET A 509 47.99 -0.80 11.13
CA MET A 509 47.37 -0.89 12.45
C MET A 509 47.14 -2.34 12.87
N VAL A 510 46.60 -3.18 11.98
CA VAL A 510 46.36 -4.60 12.26
C VAL A 510 47.70 -5.33 12.55
N LYS A 511 48.76 -5.03 11.81
CA LYS A 511 50.10 -5.58 12.09
C LYS A 511 50.66 -5.07 13.42
N LYS A 512 50.63 -3.75 13.65
CA LYS A 512 51.24 -3.11 14.82
C LYS A 512 50.52 -3.41 16.13
N ASP A 513 49.19 -3.27 16.15
CA ASP A 513 48.41 -3.33 17.39
C ASP A 513 47.87 -4.73 17.66
N LEU A 514 47.60 -5.54 16.62
CA LEU A 514 47.00 -6.87 16.77
C LEU A 514 47.98 -8.02 16.53
N ASN A 515 49.21 -7.75 16.05
CA ASN A 515 50.18 -8.75 15.63
C ASN A 515 49.61 -9.75 14.61
N VAL A 516 48.75 -9.27 13.71
CA VAL A 516 48.17 -10.06 12.61
C VAL A 516 48.72 -9.54 11.29
N GLU A 517 49.39 -10.41 10.54
CA GLU A 517 49.87 -10.06 9.21
C GLU A 517 48.74 -10.24 8.18
N ILE A 518 48.45 -9.16 7.46
CA ILE A 518 47.50 -9.15 6.34
C ILE A 518 48.12 -8.37 5.18
N GLU A 519 47.83 -8.78 3.96
CA GLU A 519 48.25 -8.04 2.79
C GLU A 519 47.26 -6.94 2.43
N PRO A 520 47.71 -5.86 1.76
CA PRO A 520 46.77 -4.92 1.15
C PRO A 520 45.79 -5.59 0.20
N SER A 521 46.16 -6.71 -0.44
CA SER A 521 45.33 -7.51 -1.34
C SER A 521 44.18 -8.25 -0.63
N ASP A 522 44.27 -8.43 0.70
CA ASP A 522 43.26 -9.09 1.53
C ASP A 522 42.08 -8.18 1.86
N VAL A 523 42.25 -6.88 1.72
CA VAL A 523 41.17 -5.91 1.86
C VAL A 523 40.46 -5.78 0.51
N ILE A 524 39.23 -6.26 0.38
CA ILE A 524 38.48 -6.09 -0.88
C ILE A 524 38.11 -4.61 -1.04
N ALA A 525 37.48 -4.03 -0.02
CA ALA A 525 37.01 -2.66 -0.03
C ALA A 525 37.14 -2.05 1.36
N ILE A 526 37.48 -0.75 1.43
CA ILE A 526 37.52 0.01 2.68
C ILE A 526 37.13 1.45 2.41
N HIS A 527 36.18 1.98 3.17
CA HIS A 527 35.72 3.36 3.04
C HIS A 527 35.07 3.86 4.35
N ARG A 528 34.99 5.18 4.50
CA ARG A 528 34.24 5.81 5.60
C ARG A 528 32.73 5.77 5.31
N ILE A 529 31.95 5.51 6.34
CA ILE A 529 30.50 5.67 6.33
C ILE A 529 30.19 7.15 6.59
N PRO A 530 29.21 7.75 5.90
CA PRO A 530 28.67 9.05 6.27
C PRO A 530 28.28 9.11 7.76
N GLY A 531 28.62 10.22 8.42
CA GLY A 531 28.38 10.44 9.84
C GLY A 531 27.98 11.91 10.11
N LYS A 532 27.60 12.20 11.35
CA LYS A 532 27.28 13.56 11.78
C LYS A 532 28.53 14.45 11.74
N GLU A 533 28.36 15.72 11.39
CA GLU A 533 29.44 16.71 11.46
C GLU A 533 29.97 16.84 12.89
N GLY A 534 31.29 17.03 13.03
CA GLY A 534 31.98 17.08 14.32
C GLY A 534 32.30 15.73 14.97
N TYR A 535 31.79 14.61 14.44
CA TYR A 535 32.11 13.26 14.92
C TYR A 535 33.00 12.50 13.93
N ILE A 536 33.92 11.68 14.46
CA ILE A 536 34.78 10.82 13.65
C ILE A 536 33.91 9.82 12.89
N LYS A 537 33.97 9.87 11.55
CA LYS A 537 33.19 9.00 10.68
C LYS A 537 33.66 7.54 10.81
N PRO A 538 32.77 6.56 11.06
CA PRO A 538 33.13 5.15 11.12
C PRO A 538 33.70 4.64 9.79
N VAL A 539 34.48 3.56 9.83
CA VAL A 539 35.03 2.90 8.63
C VAL A 539 34.46 1.50 8.52
N ILE A 540 34.12 1.06 7.31
CA ILE A 540 33.85 -0.36 7.01
C ILE A 540 34.98 -0.88 6.14
N ALA A 541 35.55 -2.01 6.55
CA ALA A 541 36.47 -2.79 5.74
C ALA A 541 35.86 -4.16 5.43
N LYS A 542 35.83 -4.54 4.16
CA LYS A 542 35.50 -5.89 3.70
C LYS A 542 36.79 -6.64 3.43
N VAL A 543 37.04 -7.72 4.17
CA VAL A 543 38.20 -8.60 3.95
C VAL A 543 37.85 -9.75 3.02
N ARG A 544 38.87 -10.42 2.47
CA ARG A 544 38.74 -11.45 1.43
C ARG A 544 37.86 -12.62 1.88
N ASN A 545 38.13 -13.15 3.07
CA ASN A 545 37.50 -14.37 3.55
C ASN A 545 37.21 -14.33 5.06
N THR A 546 36.54 -15.37 5.55
CA THR A 546 36.13 -15.46 6.95
C THR A 546 37.32 -15.71 7.88
N GLU A 547 38.35 -16.41 7.41
CA GLU A 547 39.54 -16.78 8.18
C GLU A 547 40.33 -15.53 8.61
N ILE A 548 40.56 -14.60 7.67
CA ILE A 548 41.22 -13.32 7.94
C ILE A 548 40.38 -12.51 8.93
N LYS A 549 39.06 -12.43 8.71
CA LYS A 549 38.17 -11.73 9.62
C LYS A 549 38.25 -12.30 11.04
N ILE A 550 38.23 -13.62 11.19
CA ILE A 550 38.31 -14.29 12.49
C ILE A 550 39.65 -13.99 13.18
N LYS A 551 40.77 -14.06 12.46
CA LYS A 551 42.10 -13.73 13.01
C LYS A 551 42.12 -12.31 13.58
N ILE A 552 41.63 -11.32 12.82
CA ILE A 552 41.55 -9.92 13.26
C ILE A 552 40.59 -9.77 14.46
N MET A 553 39.38 -10.33 14.36
CA MET A 553 38.33 -10.14 15.37
C MET A 553 38.63 -10.86 16.69
N ARG A 554 39.44 -11.92 16.70
CA ARG A 554 39.92 -12.59 17.92
C ARG A 554 41.00 -11.76 18.62
N SER A 555 41.90 -11.14 17.87
CA SER A 555 42.97 -10.31 18.42
C SER A 555 42.53 -8.89 18.80
N LYS A 556 41.30 -8.47 18.45
CA LYS A 556 40.81 -7.08 18.61
C LYS A 556 40.91 -6.46 20.01
N LYS A 557 41.11 -7.25 21.07
CA LYS A 557 41.36 -6.73 22.42
C LYS A 557 42.70 -5.99 22.53
N GLY A 558 43.64 -6.19 21.59
CA GLY A 558 44.92 -5.50 21.53
C GLY A 558 44.88 -4.09 20.92
N LEU A 559 43.72 -3.63 20.43
CA LEU A 559 43.59 -2.30 19.81
C LEU A 559 43.93 -1.18 20.81
N LYS A 560 44.65 -0.16 20.34
CA LYS A 560 45.04 1.03 21.11
C LYS A 560 44.16 2.24 20.74
N ASN A 561 44.22 3.31 21.55
CA ASN A 561 43.61 4.62 21.27
C ASN A 561 42.07 4.63 21.13
N ASP A 562 41.35 3.86 21.95
CA ASP A 562 39.87 3.77 21.96
C ASP A 562 39.23 3.38 20.61
N ILE A 563 40.01 2.82 19.69
CA ILE A 563 39.53 2.27 18.43
C ILE A 563 38.83 0.94 18.71
N LYS A 564 37.61 0.77 18.17
CA LYS A 564 36.80 -0.44 18.41
C LYS A 564 36.41 -1.12 17.12
N PHE A 565 36.67 -2.43 17.06
CA PHE A 565 36.27 -3.29 15.95
C PHE A 565 35.02 -4.09 16.32
N HIS A 566 34.01 -3.98 15.47
CA HIS A 566 32.72 -4.63 15.60
C HIS A 566 32.38 -5.41 14.34
N ASP A 567 31.57 -6.44 14.51
CA ASP A 567 30.89 -7.05 13.37
C ASP A 567 29.93 -6.03 12.74
N ASP A 568 29.87 -6.03 11.41
CA ASP A 568 28.89 -5.22 10.67
C ASP A 568 27.53 -5.95 10.64
N ILE A 569 26.74 -5.71 11.68
CA ILE A 569 25.47 -6.37 11.94
C ILE A 569 24.31 -5.53 11.36
N THR A 570 23.31 -6.17 10.77
CA THR A 570 22.09 -5.47 10.30
C THR A 570 21.32 -4.85 11.46
N GLN A 571 20.57 -3.78 11.18
CA GLN A 571 19.79 -3.09 12.23
C GLN A 571 18.77 -4.01 12.91
N ARG A 572 18.15 -4.92 12.15
CA ARG A 572 17.18 -5.89 12.71
C ARG A 572 17.86 -6.89 13.64
N ASN A 573 19.05 -7.39 13.28
CA ASN A 573 19.83 -8.27 14.13
C ASN A 573 20.36 -7.56 15.39
N LEU A 574 20.74 -6.28 15.29
CA LEU A 574 21.07 -5.46 16.46
C LEU A 574 19.87 -5.28 17.39
N GLY A 575 18.67 -5.06 16.83
CA GLY A 575 17.43 -5.01 17.61
C GLY A 575 17.12 -6.34 18.32
N LEU A 576 17.35 -7.47 17.65
CA LEU A 576 17.21 -8.80 18.26
C LEU A 576 18.21 -8.99 19.40
N LEU A 577 19.49 -8.65 19.20
CA LEU A 577 20.51 -8.70 20.26
C LEU A 577 20.11 -7.87 21.48
N ALA A 578 19.60 -6.65 21.26
CA ALA A 578 19.14 -5.79 22.35
C ALA A 578 18.00 -6.43 23.14
N ARG A 579 16.99 -6.99 22.45
CA ARG A 579 15.87 -7.72 23.07
C ARG A 579 16.35 -8.91 23.91
N LEU A 580 17.30 -9.69 23.38
CA LEU A 580 17.84 -10.86 24.09
C LEU A 580 18.66 -10.45 25.33
N ASN A 581 19.45 -9.38 25.24
CA ASN A 581 20.23 -8.88 26.38
C ASN A 581 19.35 -8.29 27.50
N THR A 582 18.11 -7.89 27.21
CA THR A 582 17.13 -7.46 28.22
C THR A 582 16.40 -8.63 28.88
N ASN A 583 16.43 -9.83 28.30
CA ASN A 583 15.67 -10.97 28.82
C ASN A 583 16.33 -11.55 30.07
N VAL A 584 15.54 -11.73 31.14
CA VAL A 584 16.02 -12.18 32.45
C VAL A 584 16.49 -13.63 32.47
N MET A 585 16.06 -14.47 31.52
CA MET A 585 16.43 -15.90 31.46
C MET A 585 17.75 -16.14 30.70
N LEU A 586 18.30 -15.11 30.05
CA LEU A 586 19.55 -15.20 29.30
C LEU A 586 20.69 -14.54 30.10
N ASN A 587 21.86 -15.18 30.10
CA ASN A 587 23.07 -14.63 30.70
C ASN A 587 23.71 -13.60 29.75
N ASN A 588 23.87 -13.96 28.48
CA ASN A 588 24.37 -13.08 27.44
C ASN A 588 23.80 -13.43 26.07
N ALA A 589 23.82 -12.45 25.17
CA ALA A 589 23.56 -12.63 23.75
C ALA A 589 24.71 -12.11 22.90
N TRP A 590 25.04 -12.83 21.83
CA TRP A 590 26.11 -12.45 20.91
C TRP A 590 25.76 -12.81 19.47
N PHE A 591 26.43 -12.13 18.55
CA PHE A 591 26.35 -12.43 17.13
C PHE A 591 27.56 -13.24 16.69
N TYR A 592 27.32 -14.28 15.89
CA TYR A 592 28.36 -15.11 15.30
C TYR A 592 27.90 -15.70 13.98
N ASN A 593 28.76 -15.67 12.96
CA ASN A 593 28.52 -16.31 11.66
C ASN A 593 27.12 -16.05 11.07
N CYS A 594 26.72 -14.78 10.96
CA CYS A 594 25.42 -14.35 10.44
C CYS A 594 24.19 -14.76 11.28
N SER A 595 24.38 -15.27 12.49
CA SER A 595 23.31 -15.70 13.40
C SER A 595 23.44 -15.03 14.76
N VAL A 596 22.30 -14.87 15.45
CA VAL A 596 22.23 -14.34 16.81
C VAL A 596 21.99 -15.49 17.78
N TYR A 597 22.77 -15.52 18.85
CA TYR A 597 22.72 -16.56 19.88
C TYR A 597 22.48 -15.94 21.25
N GLY A 598 21.80 -16.70 22.12
CA GLY A 598 21.70 -16.42 23.55
C GLY A 598 22.08 -17.65 24.37
N LYS A 599 22.74 -17.42 25.51
CA LYS A 599 23.05 -18.47 26.50
C LYS A 599 22.08 -18.39 27.66
N LEU A 600 21.48 -19.51 28.04
CA LEU A 600 20.60 -19.60 29.20
C LEU A 600 21.38 -19.34 30.49
N LYS A 601 20.71 -18.73 31.49
CA LYS A 601 21.26 -18.67 32.85
C LYS A 601 21.38 -20.07 33.42
N ASP A 602 22.44 -20.29 34.19
CA ASP A 602 22.70 -21.52 34.94
C ASP A 602 22.76 -22.80 34.07
N SER A 603 23.07 -22.63 32.78
CA SER A 603 23.15 -23.71 31.80
C SER A 603 24.26 -23.46 30.77
N GLU A 604 24.81 -24.53 30.21
CA GLU A 604 25.72 -24.45 29.06
C GLU A 604 25.00 -24.33 27.71
N TYR A 605 23.67 -24.47 27.69
CA TYR A 605 22.90 -24.48 26.46
C TYR A 605 22.86 -23.10 25.78
N ARG A 606 23.10 -23.14 24.47
CA ARG A 606 23.08 -21.97 23.58
C ARG A 606 21.95 -22.13 22.58
N ILE A 607 21.16 -21.08 22.40
CA ILE A 607 19.99 -21.08 21.53
C ILE A 607 20.24 -20.08 20.40
N LYS A 608 19.98 -20.51 19.16
CA LYS A 608 19.94 -19.62 18.00
C LYS A 608 18.55 -18.96 17.91
N PHE A 609 18.52 -17.65 17.74
CA PHE A 609 17.28 -16.87 17.60
C PHE A 609 17.19 -16.22 16.22
N ASP A 610 15.96 -16.19 15.69
CA ASP A 610 15.56 -15.46 14.49
C ASP A 610 14.75 -14.21 14.86
N LEU A 611 14.61 -13.29 13.91
CA LEU A 611 14.08 -11.93 14.15
C LEU A 611 12.70 -11.89 14.84
N TYR A 612 11.83 -12.82 14.48
CA TYR A 612 10.42 -12.85 14.87
C TYR A 612 10.10 -13.96 15.86
N ASP A 613 11.11 -14.60 16.43
CA ASP A 613 10.87 -15.60 17.48
C ASP A 613 10.20 -14.96 18.70
N ASN A 614 9.23 -15.68 19.26
CA ASN A 614 8.82 -15.46 20.64
C ASN A 614 9.92 -16.04 21.55
N ILE A 615 10.67 -15.14 22.20
CA ILE A 615 11.86 -15.47 22.98
C ILE A 615 11.50 -16.41 24.14
N ASP A 616 10.43 -16.11 24.86
CA ASP A 616 10.04 -16.86 26.05
C ASP A 616 9.51 -18.25 25.70
N GLU A 617 8.69 -18.37 24.65
CA GLU A 617 8.24 -19.67 24.14
C GLU A 617 9.40 -20.54 23.64
N LYS A 618 10.35 -19.94 22.90
CA LYS A 618 11.51 -20.66 22.38
C LYS A 618 12.44 -21.14 23.50
N ILE A 619 12.60 -20.34 24.55
CA ILE A 619 13.32 -20.73 25.77
C ILE A 619 12.59 -21.86 26.48
N LYS A 620 11.28 -21.72 26.74
CA LYS A 620 10.46 -22.76 27.39
C LYS A 620 10.53 -24.08 26.63
N LYS A 621 10.38 -24.06 25.31
CA LYS A 621 10.50 -25.25 24.45
C LYS A 621 11.87 -25.89 24.52
N LYS A 622 12.93 -25.09 24.68
CA LYS A 622 14.29 -25.63 24.85
C LYS A 622 14.46 -26.27 26.23
N LEU A 623 14.00 -25.60 27.28
CA LEU A 623 14.02 -26.13 28.65
C LEU A 623 13.21 -27.42 28.80
N SER A 624 12.08 -27.55 28.10
CA SER A 624 11.30 -28.80 28.09
C SER A 624 11.92 -29.93 27.26
N SER A 625 12.91 -29.61 26.43
CA SER A 625 13.63 -30.61 25.60
C SER A 625 14.94 -31.08 26.23
N ILE A 626 15.32 -30.46 27.34
CA ILE A 626 16.47 -30.81 28.19
C ILE A 626 15.92 -31.64 29.33
#